data_AF-A0A9X9ACX1-F1
#
_entry.id   AF-A0A9X9ACX1-F1
#
_cell.length_a   1.000
_cell.length_b   1.000
_cell.length_c   1.000
_cell.angle_alpha   90.00
_cell.angle_beta   90.00
_cell.angle_gamma   90.00
#
_symmetry.space_group_name_H-M   'P 1'
#
loop_
_entity.id
_entity.type
_entity.pdbx_description
1 polymer ?
#
loop_
_entity_poly.entity_id
_entity_poly.type
_entity_poly.pdbx_seq_one_letter_code
_entity_poly.pdbx_strand_id
1 'polypeptide(L)'
;LKQDIEFTKEIVLDHKCIEIAFEMETAARNKLWDARHNLAYSYVHSYPGKKLMSTDVCVPISELAGAIQHAKEVLDKVGLIGGILGHVGDGNFHVLLMIDTNDKEEVKKADEINESIVQYALKRGGT
;
A
#
# COMPACT_ATOMS: atom_id res chain seq x y z
N LEU A 1 13.35 9.15 19.97
CA LEU A 1 13.58 7.74 19.55
C LEU A 1 13.10 6.72 20.57
N LYS A 2 13.74 6.54 21.75
CA LYS A 2 13.27 5.54 22.74
C LYS A 2 11.81 5.75 23.17
N GLN A 3 11.45 6.99 23.48
CA GLN A 3 10.07 7.35 23.85
C GLN A 3 9.08 7.07 22.72
N ASP A 4 9.41 7.44 21.47
CA ASP A 4 8.56 7.21 20.30
C ASP A 4 8.32 5.73 20.03
N ILE A 5 9.35 4.90 20.26
CA ILE A 5 9.26 3.44 20.12
C ILE A 5 8.31 2.87 21.17
N GLU A 6 8.47 3.26 22.44
CA GLU A 6 7.60 2.76 23.51
C GLU A 6 6.15 3.22 23.31
N PHE A 7 5.93 4.47 22.90
CA PHE A 7 4.61 4.98 22.57
C PHE A 7 3.99 4.25 21.37
N THR A 8 4.77 3.96 20.33
CA THR A 8 4.31 3.17 19.18
C THR A 8 3.90 1.77 19.61
N LYS A 9 4.71 1.10 20.45
CA LYS A 9 4.41 -0.24 20.96
C LYS A 9 3.11 -0.28 21.73
N GLU A 10 2.89 0.67 22.64
CA GLU A 10 1.65 0.80 23.41
C GLU A 10 0.44 0.83 22.48
N ILE A 11 0.43 1.76 21.51
CA ILE A 11 -0.67 1.91 20.55
C ILE A 11 -0.91 0.61 19.77
N VAL A 12 0.12 0.02 19.15
CA VAL A 12 -0.10 -1.13 18.28
C VAL A 12 -0.50 -2.38 19.06
N LEU A 13 -0.05 -2.53 20.32
CA LEU A 13 -0.46 -3.63 21.19
C LEU A 13 -1.92 -3.50 21.62
N ASP A 14 -2.42 -2.29 21.88
CA ASP A 14 -3.85 -2.04 22.12
C ASP A 14 -4.72 -2.44 20.90
N HIS A 15 -4.13 -2.38 19.70
CA HIS A 15 -4.73 -2.84 18.45
C HIS A 15 -4.40 -4.31 18.08
N LYS A 16 -3.99 -5.14 19.05
CA LYS A 16 -3.73 -6.58 18.90
C LYS A 16 -2.59 -6.92 17.93
N CYS A 17 -1.57 -6.07 17.84
CA CYS A 17 -0.34 -6.38 17.13
C CYS A 17 0.27 -7.70 17.66
N ILE A 18 0.67 -8.58 16.75
CA ILE A 18 1.19 -9.91 17.07
C ILE A 18 2.71 -9.88 17.29
N GLU A 19 3.43 -9.04 16.54
CA GLU A 19 4.88 -8.96 16.58
C GLU A 19 5.35 -7.56 16.16
N ILE A 20 6.39 -7.06 16.85
CA ILE A 20 7.06 -5.79 16.54
C ILE A 20 8.56 -6.09 16.43
N ALA A 21 9.14 -5.90 15.25
CA ALA A 21 10.57 -5.98 15.03
C ALA A 21 11.18 -4.57 15.01
N PHE A 22 12.25 -4.36 15.78
CA PHE A 22 12.98 -3.09 15.82
C PHE A 22 14.48 -3.36 15.87
N GLU A 23 15.24 -2.64 15.04
CA GLU A 23 16.68 -2.84 14.89
C GLU A 23 17.44 -1.52 14.89
N MET A 24 18.59 -1.49 15.60
CA MET A 24 19.51 -0.34 15.63
C MET A 24 20.83 -0.62 14.94
N GLU A 25 21.17 -1.88 14.68
CA GLU A 25 22.37 -2.25 13.93
C GLU A 25 22.06 -2.11 12.42
N THR A 26 23.04 -1.63 11.66
CA THR A 26 22.84 -1.29 10.24
C THR A 26 22.51 -2.50 9.39
N ALA A 27 23.22 -3.62 9.54
CA ALA A 27 22.91 -4.84 8.78
C ALA A 27 21.52 -5.39 9.12
N ALA A 28 21.11 -5.39 10.39
CA ALA A 28 19.79 -5.83 10.81
C ALA A 28 18.67 -4.90 10.30
N ARG A 29 18.85 -3.57 10.33
CA ARG A 29 17.94 -2.63 9.68
C ARG A 29 17.83 -2.86 8.18
N ASN A 30 18.97 -3.09 7.51
CA ASN A 30 18.97 -3.36 6.07
C ASN A 30 18.16 -4.61 5.74
N LYS A 31 18.20 -5.64 6.59
CA LYS A 31 17.36 -6.84 6.44
C LYS A 31 15.87 -6.53 6.55
N LEU A 32 15.44 -5.67 7.47
CA LEU A 32 14.04 -5.24 7.55
C LEU A 32 13.62 -4.45 6.30
N TRP A 33 14.48 -3.55 5.84
CA TRP A 33 14.23 -2.73 4.65
C TRP A 33 14.24 -3.53 3.35
N ASP A 34 15.00 -4.63 3.28
CA ASP A 34 15.08 -5.50 2.12
C ASP A 34 13.69 -6.01 1.70
N ALA A 35 12.83 -6.39 2.68
CA ALA A 35 11.46 -6.80 2.40
C ALA A 35 10.64 -5.69 1.71
N ARG A 36 10.80 -4.43 2.15
CA ARG A 36 10.11 -3.29 1.54
C ARG A 36 10.64 -2.98 0.15
N HIS A 37 11.96 -2.96 -0.04
CA HIS A 37 12.58 -2.69 -1.34
C HIS A 37 12.22 -3.75 -2.39
N ASN A 38 12.03 -5.00 -1.97
CA ASN A 38 11.72 -6.10 -2.86
C ASN A 38 10.23 -6.35 -3.09
N LEU A 39 9.32 -5.62 -2.43
CA LEU A 39 7.89 -5.89 -2.52
C LEU A 39 7.36 -5.80 -3.96
N ALA A 40 7.71 -4.74 -4.71
CA ALA A 40 7.27 -4.62 -6.10
C ALA A 40 7.82 -5.77 -6.96
N TYR A 41 9.07 -6.18 -6.73
CA TYR A 41 9.66 -7.33 -7.41
C TYR A 41 8.98 -8.64 -7.02
N SER A 42 8.57 -8.84 -5.76
CA SER A 42 7.88 -10.07 -5.35
C SER A 42 6.53 -10.21 -6.05
N TYR A 43 5.80 -9.11 -6.25
CA TYR A 43 4.59 -9.10 -7.08
C TYR A 43 4.90 -9.51 -8.52
N VAL A 44 5.85 -8.84 -9.17
CA VAL A 44 6.20 -9.15 -10.57
C VAL A 44 6.60 -10.61 -10.77
N HIS A 45 7.40 -11.18 -9.85
CA HIS A 45 7.84 -12.58 -9.96
C HIS A 45 6.74 -13.59 -9.60
N SER A 46 5.76 -13.22 -8.77
CA SER A 46 4.65 -14.11 -8.38
C SER A 46 3.59 -14.26 -9.46
N TYR A 47 3.53 -13.32 -10.41
CA TYR A 47 2.51 -13.30 -11.47
C TYR A 47 3.15 -13.24 -12.87
N PRO A 48 3.86 -14.30 -13.30
CA PRO A 48 4.49 -14.34 -14.61
C PRO A 48 3.48 -14.11 -15.73
N GLY A 49 3.88 -13.33 -16.73
CA GLY A 49 3.01 -12.93 -17.86
C GLY A 49 2.22 -11.64 -17.62
N LYS A 50 2.05 -11.20 -16.37
CA LYS A 50 1.41 -9.93 -16.03
C LYS A 50 2.43 -8.79 -15.89
N LYS A 51 1.96 -7.56 -16.02
CA LYS A 51 2.71 -6.32 -15.82
C LYS A 51 2.22 -5.60 -14.56
N LEU A 52 3.13 -4.91 -13.89
CA LEU A 52 2.84 -4.11 -12.71
C LEU A 52 2.37 -2.71 -13.14
N MET A 53 1.22 -2.29 -12.64
CA MET A 53 0.80 -0.89 -12.57
C MET A 53 0.82 -0.47 -11.10
N SER A 54 1.27 0.75 -10.83
CA SER A 54 1.21 1.36 -9.50
C SER A 54 0.37 2.62 -9.57
N THR A 55 -0.59 2.76 -8.68
CA THR A 55 -1.25 4.05 -8.42
C THR A 55 -0.40 4.88 -7.45
N ASP A 56 -0.71 6.16 -7.35
CA ASP A 56 -0.06 7.07 -6.41
C ASP A 56 -1.04 8.17 -6.03
N VAL A 57 -1.41 8.25 -4.75
CA VAL A 57 -2.20 9.34 -4.21
C VAL A 57 -1.67 9.78 -2.85
N CYS A 58 -1.86 11.05 -2.54
CA CYS A 58 -1.59 11.60 -1.22
C CYS A 58 -2.87 12.24 -0.66
N VAL A 59 -3.16 12.03 0.62
CA VAL A 59 -4.33 12.62 1.30
C VAL A 59 -3.92 13.22 2.65
N PRO A 60 -4.70 14.15 3.22
CA PRO A 60 -4.50 14.55 4.62
C PRO A 60 -4.47 13.33 5.55
N ILE A 61 -3.58 13.30 6.54
CA ILE A 61 -3.38 12.14 7.43
C ILE A 61 -4.70 11.68 8.09
N SER A 62 -5.60 12.61 8.41
CA SER A 62 -6.92 12.31 8.97
C SER A 62 -7.82 11.50 8.04
N GLU A 63 -7.58 11.54 6.72
CA GLU A 63 -8.36 10.85 5.69
C GLU A 63 -7.69 9.53 5.25
N LEU A 64 -6.43 9.28 5.63
CA LEU A 64 -5.63 8.16 5.14
C LEU A 64 -6.26 6.80 5.42
N ALA A 65 -6.75 6.58 6.65
CA ALA A 65 -7.39 5.32 7.02
C ALA A 65 -8.61 5.03 6.14
N GLY A 66 -9.43 6.06 5.87
CA GLY A 66 -10.58 5.95 4.98
C GLY A 66 -10.18 5.72 3.53
N ALA A 67 -9.11 6.36 3.05
CA ALA A 67 -8.60 6.17 1.70
C ALA A 67 -8.08 4.75 1.46
N ILE A 68 -7.34 4.17 2.42
CA ILE A 68 -6.87 2.79 2.37
C ILE A 68 -8.06 1.81 2.39
N GLN A 69 -9.06 2.06 3.25
CA GLN A 69 -10.27 1.24 3.32
C GLN A 69 -11.04 1.27 1.98
N HIS A 70 -11.23 2.45 1.40
CA HIS A 70 -11.87 2.60 0.08
C HIS A 70 -11.11 1.86 -1.02
N ALA A 71 -9.78 2.03 -1.07
CA ALA A 71 -8.93 1.34 -2.04
C ALA A 71 -9.05 -0.19 -1.90
N LYS A 72 -9.06 -0.71 -0.66
CA LYS A 72 -9.27 -2.14 -0.39
C LYS A 72 -10.62 -2.64 -0.89
N GLU A 73 -11.70 -1.92 -0.60
CA GLU A 73 -13.04 -2.30 -1.04
C GLU A 73 -13.17 -2.31 -2.57
N VAL A 74 -12.53 -1.35 -3.24
CA VAL A 74 -12.51 -1.27 -4.70
C VAL A 74 -11.73 -2.45 -5.30
N LEU A 75 -10.56 -2.79 -4.75
CA LEU A 75 -9.80 -3.98 -5.13
C LEU A 75 -10.63 -5.26 -4.97
N ASP A 76 -11.26 -5.43 -3.80
CA ASP A 76 -12.07 -6.62 -3.49
C ASP A 76 -13.29 -6.74 -4.42
N LYS A 77 -13.91 -5.62 -4.81
CA LYS A 77 -15.06 -5.59 -5.73
C LYS A 77 -14.68 -5.88 -7.19
N VAL A 78 -13.58 -5.32 -7.67
CA VAL A 78 -13.16 -5.42 -9.08
C VAL A 78 -12.48 -6.78 -9.35
N GLY A 79 -11.85 -7.35 -8.33
CA GLY A 79 -11.25 -8.69 -8.37
C GLY A 79 -9.94 -8.77 -9.15
N LEU A 80 -9.19 -7.67 -9.24
CA LEU A 80 -7.82 -7.69 -9.75
C LEU A 80 -6.83 -8.05 -8.64
N ILE A 81 -5.74 -8.71 -9.05
CA ILE A 81 -4.63 -9.05 -8.15
C ILE A 81 -3.89 -7.77 -7.82
N GLY A 82 -3.80 -7.43 -6.53
CA GLY A 82 -3.11 -6.24 -6.09
C GLY A 82 -2.79 -6.18 -4.61
N GLY A 83 -2.06 -5.14 -4.23
CA GLY A 83 -1.63 -4.88 -2.86
C GLY A 83 -1.55 -3.40 -2.55
N ILE A 84 -1.74 -3.04 -1.29
CA ILE A 84 -1.65 -1.66 -0.81
C ILE A 84 -0.37 -1.52 0.02
N LEU A 85 0.40 -0.48 -0.27
CA LEU A 85 1.58 -0.07 0.49
C LEU A 85 1.64 1.46 0.52
N GLY A 86 2.42 2.05 1.42
CA GLY A 86 2.57 3.49 1.39
C GLY A 86 3.68 4.02 2.26
N HIS A 87 3.87 5.33 2.17
CA HIS A 87 4.58 6.16 3.13
C HIS A 87 3.54 6.72 4.11
N VAL A 88 2.85 5.85 4.84
CA VAL A 88 1.64 6.22 5.60
C VAL A 88 1.84 7.34 6.64
N GLY A 89 3.09 7.65 7.02
CA GLY A 89 3.41 8.77 7.90
C GLY A 89 3.24 10.16 7.26
N ASP A 90 3.20 10.27 5.93
CA ASP A 90 3.04 11.55 5.21
C ASP A 90 1.72 11.64 4.41
N GLY A 91 0.86 10.62 4.50
CA GLY A 91 -0.43 10.57 3.81
C GLY A 91 -0.40 9.93 2.42
N ASN A 92 0.76 9.47 1.95
CA ASN A 92 0.92 8.84 0.64
C ASN A 92 0.76 7.31 0.67
N PHE A 93 0.01 6.78 -0.30
CA PHE A 93 -0.07 5.34 -0.52
C PHE A 93 -0.24 4.98 -2.01
N HIS A 94 0.07 3.74 -2.30
CA HIS A 94 0.05 3.12 -3.63
C HIS A 94 -0.79 1.87 -3.60
N VAL A 95 -1.47 1.61 -4.72
CA VAL A 95 -2.05 0.31 -5.03
C VAL A 95 -1.25 -0.29 -6.19
N LEU A 96 -0.64 -1.44 -5.94
CA LEU A 96 -0.01 -2.26 -6.98
C LEU A 96 -1.07 -3.15 -7.60
N LEU A 97 -1.13 -3.19 -8.92
CA LEU A 97 -2.03 -4.03 -9.71
C LEU A 97 -1.20 -4.87 -10.67
N MET A 98 -1.48 -6.17 -10.75
CA MET A 98 -0.88 -7.07 -11.73
C MET A 98 -1.88 -7.33 -12.85
N ILE A 99 -1.52 -6.92 -14.07
CA ILE A 99 -2.44 -6.82 -15.20
C ILE A 99 -1.88 -7.61 -16.38
N ASP A 100 -2.69 -8.45 -17.02
CA ASP A 100 -2.41 -8.93 -18.37
C ASP A 100 -2.81 -7.83 -19.37
N THR A 101 -1.82 -7.19 -19.99
CA THR A 101 -2.06 -6.07 -20.91
C THR A 101 -2.70 -6.49 -22.23
N ASN A 102 -2.80 -7.79 -22.51
CA ASN A 102 -3.52 -8.31 -23.67
C ASN A 102 -5.00 -8.57 -23.36
N ASP A 103 -5.36 -8.64 -22.08
CA ASP A 103 -6.75 -8.74 -21.63
C ASP A 103 -7.34 -7.33 -21.44
N LYS A 104 -8.21 -6.93 -22.36
CA LYS A 104 -8.86 -5.61 -22.35
C LYS A 104 -9.74 -5.40 -21.11
N GLU A 105 -10.32 -6.46 -20.56
CA GLU A 105 -11.15 -6.34 -19.36
C GLU A 105 -10.27 -6.10 -18.12
N GLU A 106 -9.09 -6.73 -18.02
CA GLU A 106 -8.17 -6.43 -16.93
C GLU A 106 -7.62 -5.00 -17.01
N VAL A 107 -7.28 -4.52 -18.21
CA VAL A 107 -6.84 -3.12 -18.41
C VAL A 107 -7.95 -2.15 -17.97
N LYS A 108 -9.17 -2.36 -18.44
CA LYS A 108 -10.32 -1.52 -18.07
C LYS A 108 -10.57 -1.52 -16.56
N LYS A 109 -10.51 -2.69 -15.92
CA LYS A 109 -10.64 -2.82 -14.47
C LYS A 109 -9.56 -2.05 -13.71
N ALA A 110 -8.32 -2.08 -14.20
CA ALA A 110 -7.24 -1.34 -13.57
C ALA A 110 -7.45 0.18 -13.65
N ASP A 111 -7.94 0.68 -14.78
CA ASP A 111 -8.31 2.09 -14.96
C ASP A 111 -9.46 2.48 -14.02
N GLU A 112 -10.49 1.65 -13.89
CA GLU A 112 -11.62 1.87 -12.96
C GLU A 112 -11.17 1.94 -11.49
N ILE A 113 -10.24 1.06 -11.08
CA ILE A 113 -9.65 1.09 -9.73
C ILE A 113 -8.90 2.41 -9.52
N ASN A 114 -8.02 2.76 -10.46
CA ASN A 114 -7.20 3.97 -10.37
C ASN A 114 -8.06 5.24 -10.31
N GLU A 115 -9.05 5.35 -11.20
CA GLU A 115 -9.98 6.49 -11.22
C GLU A 115 -10.73 6.61 -9.89
N SER A 116 -11.24 5.50 -9.36
CA SER A 116 -11.96 5.50 -8.08
C SER A 116 -11.09 5.99 -6.91
N ILE A 117 -9.82 5.59 -6.87
CA ILE A 117 -8.86 5.99 -5.82
C ILE A 117 -8.52 7.48 -5.95
N VAL A 118 -8.19 7.94 -7.16
CA VAL A 118 -7.87 9.35 -7.45
C VAL A 118 -9.07 10.24 -7.10
N GLN A 119 -10.27 9.88 -7.54
CA GLN A 119 -11.47 10.66 -7.24
C GLN A 119 -11.78 10.70 -5.73
N TYR A 120 -11.51 9.63 -4.99
CA TYR A 120 -11.65 9.63 -3.54
C TYR A 120 -10.68 10.61 -2.87
N ALA A 121 -9.42 10.62 -3.29
CA ALA A 121 -8.37 11.49 -2.77
C ALA A 121 -8.67 12.97 -3.08
N LEU A 122 -8.98 13.30 -4.33
CA LEU A 122 -9.28 14.67 -4.76
C LEU A 122 -10.47 15.28 -3.99
N LYS A 123 -11.53 14.51 -3.75
CA LYS A 123 -12.70 14.96 -2.97
C LYS A 123 -12.38 15.29 -1.51
N ARG A 124 -11.21 14.90 -1.02
CA ARG A 124 -10.73 15.05 0.36
C ARG A 124 -9.49 15.93 0.47
N GLY A 125 -9.21 16.71 -0.56
CA GLY A 125 -8.06 17.64 -0.57
C GLY A 125 -6.72 16.94 -0.74
N GLY A 126 -6.73 15.71 -1.26
CA GLY A 126 -5.54 15.00 -1.70
C GLY A 126 -5.13 15.32 -3.15
N THR A 127 -4.13 14.60 -3.63
CA THR A 127 -3.59 14.65 -5.01
C THR A 127 -3.45 13.25 -5.58
#